data_AF-R6VH59-F1
#
_entry.id   AF-R6VH59-F1
#
_cell.length_a   1.000
_cell.length_b   1.000
_cell.length_c   1.000
_cell.angle_alpha   90.00
_cell.angle_beta   90.00
_cell.angle_gamma   90.00
#
_symmetry.space_group_name_H-M   'P 1'
#
loop_
_entity.id
_entity.type
_entity.pdbx_description
1 polymer ?
#
loop_
_entity_poly.entity_id
_entity_poly.type
_entity_poly.pdbx_seq_one_letter_code
_entity_poly.pdbx_strand_id
1 'polypeptide(L)'
;MAKQAITLKIAGKSYPFTIESGKEEMYRLAEREVNNYLALIKQQNIRNWTDMDYLSMTALKFAIAEIGMRQSRELGGEDLQRLEALDSEIEACLNDPKL
;
A
#
# COMPACT_ATOMS: atom_id res chain seq x y z
N MET A 1 -4.55 5.14 26.90
CA MET A 1 -3.48 5.08 25.89
C MET A 1 -2.63 6.34 26.03
N ALA A 2 -1.31 6.22 26.22
CA ALA A 2 -0.43 7.39 26.32
C ALA A 2 -0.26 8.05 24.93
N LYS A 3 -0.27 9.38 24.88
CA LYS A 3 0.02 10.16 23.67
C LYS A 3 1.46 10.67 23.75
N GLN A 4 2.16 10.68 22.62
CA GLN A 4 3.51 11.21 22.51
C GLN A 4 3.64 12.12 21.30
N ALA A 5 4.54 13.10 21.41
CA ALA A 5 4.88 14.00 20.31
C ALA A 5 6.08 13.45 19.55
N ILE A 6 5.96 13.38 18.23
CA ILE A 6 7.04 12.99 17.32
C ILE A 6 7.23 14.07 16.25
N THR A 7 8.36 14.05 15.57
CA THR A 7 8.62 14.92 14.41
C THR A 7 9.08 14.05 13.25
N LEU A 8 8.39 14.15 12.12
CA LEU A 8 8.68 13.41 10.89
C LEU A 8 9.32 14.37 9.88
N LYS A 9 10.33 13.93 9.14
CA LYS A 9 11.03 14.72 8.13
C LYS A 9 10.72 14.19 6.74
N ILE A 10 9.94 14.94 5.96
CA ILE A 10 9.52 14.57 4.61
C ILE A 10 10.06 15.60 3.62
N ALA A 11 10.78 15.14 2.59
CA ALA A 11 11.37 16.01 1.57
C ALA A 11 12.22 17.17 2.17
N GLY A 12 12.89 16.92 3.29
CA GLY A 12 13.72 17.92 3.98
C GLY A 12 12.96 18.84 4.93
N LYS A 13 11.63 18.82 4.96
CA LYS A 13 10.80 19.61 5.87
C LYS A 13 10.38 18.79 7.10
N SER A 14 10.44 19.40 8.27
CA SER A 14 10.05 18.77 9.54
C SER A 14 8.60 19.08 9.88
N TYR A 15 7.84 18.06 10.26
CA TYR A 15 6.42 18.13 10.60
C TYR A 15 6.18 17.54 11.99
N PRO A 16 5.70 18.34 12.96
CA PRO A 16 5.36 17.85 14.29
C PRO A 16 4.01 17.11 14.27
N PHE A 17 3.94 15.96 14.95
CA PHE A 17 2.73 15.17 15.11
C PHE A 17 2.55 14.72 16.55
N THR A 18 1.30 14.60 16.99
CA THR A 18 0.96 13.98 18.27
C THR A 18 0.25 12.66 17.99
N ILE A 19 0.84 11.55 18.44
CA ILE A 19 0.40 10.19 18.12
C ILE A 19 0.19 9.36 19.39
N GLU A 20 -0.39 8.17 19.25
CA GLU A 20 -0.45 7.19 20.34
C GLU A 20 0.90 6.47 20.49
N SER A 21 1.32 6.24 21.74
CA SER A 21 2.67 5.76 22.08
C SER A 21 3.04 4.37 21.53
N GLY A 22 2.09 3.63 20.96
CA GLY A 22 2.31 2.33 20.30
C GLY A 22 2.36 2.38 18.77
N LYS A 23 2.13 3.54 18.16
CA LYS A 23 2.06 3.67 16.69
C LYS A 23 3.29 4.33 16.07
N GLU A 24 4.26 4.78 16.86
CA GLU A 24 5.41 5.54 16.34
C GLU A 24 6.14 4.82 15.21
N GLU A 25 6.42 3.52 15.37
CA GLU A 25 7.14 2.76 14.35
C GLU A 25 6.44 2.80 12.99
N MET A 26 5.10 2.77 12.98
CA MET A 26 4.32 2.92 11.74
C MET A 26 4.55 4.29 11.08
N TYR A 27 4.58 5.37 11.86
CA TYR A 27 4.85 6.72 11.35
C TYR A 27 6.29 6.86 10.85
N ARG A 28 7.27 6.25 11.52
CA ARG A 28 8.68 6.24 11.09
C ARG A 28 8.87 5.45 9.81
N LEU A 29 8.20 4.30 9.68
CA LEU A 29 8.22 3.51 8.46
C LEU A 29 7.60 4.29 7.30
N ALA A 30 6.44 4.92 7.51
CA ALA A 30 5.80 5.75 6.49
C ALA A 30 6.68 6.93 6.04
N GLU A 31 7.35 7.60 6.98
CA GLU A 31 8.33 8.67 6.68
C GLU A 31 9.46 8.17 5.77
N ARG A 32 10.05 7.01 6.11
CA ARG A 32 11.12 6.41 5.29
C ARG A 32 10.62 6.06 3.89
N GLU A 33 9.44 5.45 3.81
CA GLU A 33 8.87 5.00 2.54
C GLU A 33 8.58 6.18 1.60
N VAL A 34 7.98 7.25 2.11
CA VAL A 34 7.74 8.47 1.33
C VAL A 34 9.05 9.06 0.80
N ASN A 35 10.08 9.14 1.66
CA ASN A 35 11.37 9.68 1.23
C ASN A 35 12.10 8.77 0.22
N ASN A 36 11.97 7.45 0.35
CA ASN A 36 12.53 6.49 -0.60
C ASN A 36 11.91 6.67 -1.99
N TYR A 37 10.57 6.72 -2.07
CA TYR A 37 9.89 6.96 -3.34
C TYR A 37 10.21 8.33 -3.93
N LEU A 38 10.25 9.37 -3.10
CA LEU A 38 10.67 10.71 -3.55
C LEU A 38 12.07 10.66 -4.16
N ALA A 39 13.02 9.98 -3.53
CA ALA A 39 14.39 9.83 -4.05
C ALA A 39 14.41 9.08 -5.39
N LEU A 40 13.65 7.98 -5.52
CA LEU A 40 13.53 7.21 -6.77
C LEU A 40 12.97 8.06 -7.92
N ILE A 41 11.95 8.89 -7.67
CA ILE A 41 11.40 9.75 -8.71
C ILE A 41 12.38 10.87 -9.06
N LYS A 42 13.05 11.46 -8.05
CA LYS A 42 14.09 12.48 -8.28
C LYS A 42 15.27 11.96 -9.12
N GLN A 43 15.62 10.67 -9.01
CA GLN A 43 16.64 10.05 -9.86
C GLN A 43 16.30 10.07 -11.35
N GLN A 44 15.01 10.19 -11.71
CA GLN A 44 14.59 10.30 -13.12
C GLN A 44 14.97 11.66 -13.74
N ASN A 45 15.42 12.61 -12.92
CA ASN A 45 15.99 13.90 -13.31
C ASN A 45 15.14 14.64 -14.37
N ILE A 46 13.84 14.70 -14.11
CA ILE A 46 12.87 15.28 -15.04
C ILE A 46 13.03 16.80 -15.04
N ARG A 47 13.21 17.38 -16.23
CA ARG A 47 13.38 18.82 -16.40
C ARG A 47 12.10 19.57 -16.00
N ASN A 48 12.27 20.72 -15.38
CA ASN A 48 11.22 21.65 -14.97
C ASN A 48 10.29 21.15 -13.83
N TRP A 49 10.64 20.07 -13.14
CA TRP A 49 9.91 19.65 -11.95
C TRP A 49 10.43 20.34 -10.69
N THR A 50 9.50 20.84 -9.89
CA THR A 50 9.75 21.37 -8.55
C THR A 50 9.67 20.25 -7.50
N ASP A 51 10.13 20.53 -6.28
CA ASP A 51 9.96 19.59 -5.15
C ASP A 51 8.49 19.21 -4.90
N MET A 52 7.54 20.11 -5.22
CA MET A 52 6.11 19.84 -5.10
C MET A 52 5.64 18.84 -6.15
N ASP A 53 6.18 18.88 -7.37
CA ASP A 53 5.85 17.93 -8.44
C ASP A 53 6.33 16.53 -8.08
N TYR A 54 7.57 16.41 -7.55
CA TYR A 54 8.10 15.14 -7.05
C TYR A 54 7.25 14.57 -5.91
N LEU A 55 6.81 15.42 -4.98
CA LEU A 55 5.95 14.99 -3.87
C LEU A 55 4.56 14.58 -4.36
N SER A 56 3.98 15.32 -5.31
CA SER A 56 2.69 14.99 -5.93
C SER A 56 2.75 13.66 -6.68
N MET A 57 3.84 13.40 -7.41
CA MET A 57 4.06 12.14 -8.11
C MET A 57 4.28 10.98 -7.13
N THR A 58 4.93 11.24 -5.99
CA THR A 58 5.06 10.26 -4.90
C THR A 58 3.69 9.89 -4.35
N ALA A 59 2.85 10.87 -4.04
CA ALA A 59 1.49 10.65 -3.55
C ALA A 59 0.62 9.88 -4.57
N LEU A 60 0.72 10.23 -5.86
CA LEU A 60 0.02 9.52 -6.93
C LEU A 60 0.43 8.03 -7.00
N LYS A 61 1.73 7.73 -6.90
CA LYS A 61 2.21 6.34 -6.87
C LYS A 61 1.65 5.55 -5.69
N PHE A 62 1.59 6.16 -4.50
CA PHE A 62 0.96 5.53 -3.33
C PHE A 62 -0.53 5.28 -3.54
N ALA A 63 -1.27 6.25 -4.09
CA ALA A 63 -2.69 6.08 -4.39
C ALA A 63 -2.93 4.97 -5.41
N ILE A 64 -2.11 4.88 -6.46
CA ILE A 64 -2.19 3.78 -7.45
C ILE A 64 -1.90 2.43 -6.78
N ALA A 65 -0.87 2.34 -5.94
CA ALA A 65 -0.55 1.11 -5.22
C ALA A 65 -1.69 0.70 -4.26
N GLU A 66 -2.29 1.66 -3.55
CA GLU A 66 -3.42 1.42 -2.67
C GLU A 66 -4.66 0.94 -3.44
N ILE A 67 -5.00 1.59 -4.56
CA ILE A 67 -6.11 1.18 -5.44
C ILE A 67 -5.83 -0.22 -6.00
N GLY A 68 -4.61 -0.49 -6.46
CA GLY A 68 -4.20 -1.81 -6.92
C GLY A 68 -4.35 -2.86 -5.84
N MET A 69 -3.92 -2.58 -4.59
CA MET A 69 -4.10 -3.50 -3.46
C MET A 69 -5.59 -3.72 -3.10
N ARG A 70 -6.43 -2.69 -3.20
CA ARG A 70 -7.88 -2.82 -3.00
C ARG A 70 -8.51 -3.68 -4.10
N GLN A 71 -8.17 -3.43 -5.37
CA GLN A 71 -8.63 -4.22 -6.51
C GLN A 71 -8.11 -5.66 -6.47
N SER A 72 -6.88 -5.90 -6.04
CA SER A 72 -6.36 -7.26 -5.85
C SER A 72 -7.04 -8.00 -4.69
N ARG A 73 -7.55 -7.29 -3.67
CA ARG A 73 -8.42 -7.90 -2.65
C ARG A 73 -9.83 -8.20 -3.17
N GLU A 74 -10.33 -7.43 -4.14
CA GLU A 74 -11.57 -7.75 -4.87
C GLU A 74 -11.35 -8.95 -5.83
N LEU A 75 -10.22 -9.03 -6.52
CA LEU A 75 -9.81 -10.19 -7.35
C LEU A 75 -9.55 -11.45 -6.51
N GLY A 76 -9.10 -11.30 -5.26
CA GLY A 76 -9.03 -12.42 -4.31
C GLY A 76 -10.39 -13.08 -4.06
N GLY A 77 -11.50 -12.35 -4.26
CA GLY A 77 -12.85 -12.90 -4.25
C GLY A 77 -13.19 -13.68 -5.52
N GLU A 78 -12.72 -13.24 -6.70
CA GLU A 78 -12.89 -13.99 -7.96
C GLU A 78 -12.05 -15.29 -7.97
N ASP A 79 -10.82 -15.24 -7.49
CA ASP A 79 -9.97 -16.44 -7.38
C ASP A 79 -10.53 -17.41 -6.31
N LEU A 80 -11.08 -16.90 -5.21
CA LEU A 80 -11.78 -17.72 -4.20
C LEU A 80 -13.06 -18.35 -4.77
N GLN A 81 -13.86 -17.59 -5.54
CA GLN A 81 -15.05 -18.12 -6.23
C GLN A 81 -14.70 -19.18 -7.26
N ARG A 82 -13.59 -19.02 -7.99
CA ARG A 82 -13.09 -20.06 -8.90
C ARG A 82 -12.62 -21.29 -8.15
N LEU A 83 -12.00 -21.12 -6.98
CA LEU A 83 -11.59 -22.24 -6.13
C LEU A 83 -12.80 -23.00 -5.58
N GLU A 84 -13.84 -22.28 -5.11
CA GLU A 84 -15.10 -22.86 -4.62
C GLU A 84 -15.87 -23.59 -5.75
N ALA A 85 -15.84 -23.04 -6.97
CA ALA A 85 -16.41 -23.70 -8.14
C ALA A 85 -15.66 -24.98 -8.50
N LEU A 86 -14.33 -24.96 -8.43
CA LEU A 86 -13.49 -26.14 -8.67
C LEU A 86 -13.72 -27.23 -7.60
N ASP A 87 -13.87 -26.83 -6.33
CA ASP A 87 -14.16 -27.73 -5.22
C ASP A 87 -15.53 -28.40 -5.37
N SER A 88 -16.54 -27.63 -5.79
CA SER A 88 -17.88 -28.17 -6.12
C SER A 88 -17.85 -29.13 -7.31
N GLU A 89 -17.00 -28.88 -8.30
CA GLU A 89 -16.84 -29.74 -9.49
C GLU A 89 -16.13 -31.05 -9.13
N ILE A 90 -15.16 -31.00 -8.21
CA ILE A 90 -14.48 -32.17 -7.64
C ILE A 90 -15.45 -33.00 -6.80
N GLU A 91 -16.26 -32.37 -5.92
CA GLU A 91 -17.29 -33.07 -5.15
C GLU A 91 -18.33 -33.74 -6.05
N ALA A 92 -18.75 -33.09 -7.14
CA ALA A 92 -19.68 -33.68 -8.09
C ALA A 92 -19.10 -34.90 -8.81
N CYS A 93 -17.80 -34.87 -9.14
CA CYS A 93 -17.08 -35.99 -9.75
C CYS A 93 -16.89 -37.17 -8.76
N LEU A 94 -16.62 -36.87 -7.49
CA LEU A 94 -16.44 -37.88 -6.44
C LEU A 94 -17.75 -38.50 -5.95
N ASN A 95 -18.86 -37.79 -6.07
CA ASN A 95 -20.20 -38.26 -5.67
C ASN A 95 -21.03 -38.85 -6.83
N ASP A 96 -20.48 -38.95 -8.05
CA ASP A 96 -21.15 -39.63 -9.16
C ASP A 96 -21.10 -41.17 -8.91
N PRO A 97 -22.24 -41.85 -8.69
CA PRO A 97 -22.28 -43.28 -8.34
C PRO A 97 -21.98 -44.22 -9.53
N LYS A 98 -21.29 -43.75 -10.57
CA LYS A 98 -20.89 -44.52 -11.76
C LYS A 98 -19.38 -44.79 -11.85
N LEU A 99 -18.67 -44.80 -10.72
CA LEU A 99 -17.37 -45.47 -10.57
C LEU A 99 -17.54 -46.84 -9.93
#